data_AF-A0A3D9DCA1-F1
#
_entry.id   AF-A0A3D9DCA1-F1
#
_cell.length_a   1.000
_cell.length_b   1.000
_cell.length_c   1.000
_cell.angle_alpha   90.00
_cell.angle_beta   90.00
_cell.angle_gamma   90.00
#
_symmetry.space_group_name_H-M   'P 1'
#
loop_
_entity.id
_entity.type
_entity.pdbx_description
1 polymer ?
#
loop_
_entity_poly.entity_id
_entity_poly.type
_entity_poly.pdbx_seq_one_letter_code
_entity_poly.pdbx_strand_id
1 'polypeptide(L)'
;MENSRYPKFTFTWIGGVVLVAGLIIGTMAASFFGSFWKIAFKENLELKEWFLMVTNAAGFLTAIAFFDFFIVRPSTGKKLNFNFSPTNFSTYLLIFPMMMGMMLISEFITSLIPTTGPFWGKYYEFFSKLMEQLTFEPVIMIIMTVIMAPIFEEIIFRGIIQKGLINKGVDPRRAIFYASVIFGLVHLNPWQFVGAVLLGCVLGLVYYKTKSLLLPMLLHGFNNLCSSLLITYTKSESFADAFKTSEWVILAAGIVIFSLFYYLFTKKYKVHYAEI
;
A
#
# COMPACT_ATOMS: atom_id res chain seq x y z
N MET A 1 -12.38 30.46 -1.43
CA MET A 1 -11.83 29.09 -1.47
C MET A 1 -12.68 28.07 -0.68
N GLU A 2 -13.96 28.31 -0.37
CA GLU A 2 -14.74 27.55 0.64
C GLU A 2 -15.58 26.35 0.11
N ASN A 3 -15.70 26.14 -1.20
CA ASN A 3 -16.67 25.19 -1.77
C ASN A 3 -16.12 23.81 -2.20
N SER A 4 -14.92 23.41 -1.75
CA SER A 4 -14.45 22.04 -2.04
C SER A 4 -15.28 20.99 -1.27
N ARG A 5 -15.77 19.97 -1.99
CA ARG A 5 -16.45 18.79 -1.42
C ARG A 5 -15.53 17.98 -0.49
N TYR A 6 -14.21 18.10 -0.66
CA TYR A 6 -13.23 17.32 0.11
C TYR A 6 -12.58 18.16 1.22
N PRO A 7 -12.43 17.60 2.44
CA PRO A 7 -11.82 18.33 3.55
C PRO A 7 -10.35 18.64 3.28
N LYS A 8 -9.90 19.82 3.72
CA LYS A 8 -8.51 20.30 3.65
C LYS A 8 -7.84 20.20 5.02
N PHE A 9 -7.66 18.98 5.52
CA PHE A 9 -6.92 18.69 6.74
C PHE A 9 -5.40 18.62 6.47
N THR A 10 -4.57 18.75 7.51
CA THR A 10 -3.12 18.58 7.42
C THR A 10 -2.67 17.33 8.16
N PHE A 11 -1.47 16.81 7.84
CA PHE A 11 -0.87 15.67 8.53
C PHE A 11 0.34 16.10 9.36
N THR A 12 0.33 15.75 10.65
CA THR A 12 1.39 16.01 11.63
C THR A 12 1.71 14.73 12.40
N TRP A 13 2.72 14.76 13.28
CA TRP A 13 3.06 13.61 14.14
C TRP A 13 1.87 13.17 15.02
N ILE A 14 1.02 14.11 15.46
CA ILE A 14 -0.22 13.81 16.21
C ILE A 14 -1.15 12.94 15.35
N GLY A 15 -1.29 13.27 14.07
CA GLY A 15 -2.07 12.45 13.13
C GLY A 15 -1.53 11.01 13.02
N GLY A 16 -0.20 10.85 13.04
CA GLY A 16 0.43 9.53 13.08
C GLY A 16 0.11 8.76 14.37
N VAL A 17 0.20 9.41 15.53
CA VAL A 17 -0.17 8.80 16.83
C VAL A 17 -1.63 8.39 16.85
N VAL A 18 -2.54 9.22 16.34
CA VAL A 18 -3.98 8.90 16.27
C VAL A 18 -4.25 7.69 15.39
N LEU A 19 -3.57 7.56 14.24
CA LEU A 19 -3.70 6.38 13.37
C LEU A 19 -3.23 5.10 14.08
N VAL A 20 -2.05 5.14 14.70
CA VAL A 20 -1.49 3.98 15.41
C VAL A 20 -2.35 3.59 16.61
N ALA A 21 -2.82 4.57 17.40
CA ALA A 21 -3.71 4.32 18.52
C ALA A 21 -5.02 3.69 18.06
N GLY A 22 -5.63 4.20 16.98
CA GLY A 22 -6.85 3.62 16.42
C GLY A 22 -6.63 2.19 15.90
N LEU A 23 -5.49 1.92 15.24
CA LEU A 23 -5.13 0.58 14.80
C LEU A 23 -5.05 -0.41 15.97
N ILE A 24 -4.28 -0.05 17.01
CA ILE A 24 -4.10 -0.87 18.22
C ILE A 24 -5.45 -1.11 18.91
N ILE A 25 -6.24 -0.06 19.14
CA ILE A 25 -7.53 -0.16 19.81
C ILE A 25 -8.51 -1.04 19.01
N GLY A 26 -8.57 -0.87 17.69
CA GLY A 26 -9.44 -1.68 16.83
C GLY A 26 -9.08 -3.17 16.86
N THR A 27 -7.77 -3.47 16.74
CA THR A 27 -7.27 -4.85 16.82
C THR A 27 -7.50 -5.44 18.21
N MET A 28 -7.20 -4.70 19.29
CA MET A 28 -7.43 -5.16 20.66
C MET A 28 -8.91 -5.43 20.94
N ALA A 29 -9.82 -4.57 20.45
CA ALA A 29 -11.25 -4.78 20.61
C ALA A 29 -11.73 -6.07 19.91
N ALA A 30 -11.24 -6.33 18.69
CA ALA A 30 -11.53 -7.57 17.97
C ALA A 30 -10.95 -8.79 18.70
N SER A 31 -9.71 -8.74 19.18
CA SER A 31 -9.10 -9.81 19.97
C SER A 31 -9.85 -10.08 21.28
N PHE A 32 -10.26 -9.01 21.99
CA PHE A 32 -11.06 -9.15 23.21
C PHE A 32 -12.40 -9.83 22.93
N PHE A 33 -13.06 -9.47 21.81
CA PHE A 33 -14.27 -10.15 21.37
C PHE A 33 -14.02 -11.64 21.07
N GLY A 34 -12.92 -11.98 20.39
CA GLY A 34 -12.53 -13.37 20.13
C GLY A 34 -12.32 -14.18 21.41
N SER A 35 -11.61 -13.60 22.37
CA SER A 35 -11.39 -14.20 23.70
C SER A 35 -12.69 -14.36 24.50
N PHE A 36 -13.58 -13.37 24.48
CA PHE A 36 -14.91 -13.48 25.08
C PHE A 36 -15.73 -14.60 24.44
N TRP A 37 -15.75 -14.67 23.10
CA TRP A 37 -16.47 -15.70 22.35
C TRP A 37 -16.00 -17.10 22.71
N LYS A 38 -14.68 -17.29 22.82
CA LYS A 38 -14.06 -18.54 23.26
C LYS A 38 -14.53 -18.98 24.65
N ILE A 39 -14.68 -18.04 25.58
CA ILE A 39 -15.14 -18.36 26.94
C ILE A 39 -16.63 -18.70 26.95
N ALA A 40 -17.44 -17.89 26.28
CA ALA A 40 -18.90 -17.97 26.29
C ALA A 40 -19.45 -19.16 25.49
N PHE A 41 -18.91 -19.39 24.29
CA PHE A 41 -19.41 -20.38 23.34
C PHE A 41 -18.50 -21.60 23.18
N LYS A 42 -17.37 -21.66 23.92
CA LYS A 42 -16.36 -22.74 23.85
C LYS A 42 -15.78 -22.97 22.45
N GLU A 43 -15.88 -21.96 21.59
CA GLU A 43 -15.39 -21.99 20.21
C GLU A 43 -14.28 -20.95 20.03
N ASN A 44 -13.12 -21.36 19.52
CA ASN A 44 -12.01 -20.43 19.33
C ASN A 44 -12.04 -19.79 17.93
N LEU A 45 -12.61 -18.58 17.82
CA LEU A 45 -12.63 -17.82 16.57
C LEU A 45 -11.22 -17.45 16.08
N GLU A 46 -10.25 -17.29 16.98
CA GLU A 46 -8.87 -16.89 16.63
C GLU A 46 -8.14 -17.94 15.78
N LEU A 47 -8.63 -19.20 15.78
CA LEU A 47 -8.12 -20.25 14.90
C LEU A 47 -8.75 -20.21 13.50
N LYS A 48 -9.80 -19.41 13.29
CA LYS A 48 -10.47 -19.30 12.00
C LYS A 48 -9.84 -18.16 11.20
N GLU A 49 -9.37 -18.46 10.00
CA GLU A 49 -8.70 -17.47 9.14
C GLU A 49 -9.57 -16.25 8.82
N TRP A 50 -10.89 -16.42 8.64
CA TRP A 50 -11.80 -15.29 8.42
C TRP A 50 -11.84 -14.32 9.61
N PHE A 51 -11.58 -14.79 10.82
CA PHE A 51 -11.56 -13.95 12.01
C PHE A 51 -10.32 -13.04 12.03
N LEU A 52 -9.19 -13.51 11.52
CA LEU A 52 -8.02 -12.67 11.30
C LEU A 52 -8.34 -11.54 10.32
N MET A 53 -9.04 -11.85 9.23
CA MET A 53 -9.47 -10.87 8.24
C MET A 53 -10.36 -9.78 8.88
N VAL A 54 -11.32 -10.19 9.73
CA VAL A 54 -12.17 -9.26 10.50
C VAL A 54 -11.35 -8.42 11.48
N THR A 55 -10.41 -9.04 12.19
CA THR A 55 -9.52 -8.36 13.16
C THR A 55 -8.65 -7.31 12.47
N ASN A 56 -8.10 -7.62 11.29
CA ASN A 56 -7.32 -6.68 10.50
C ASN A 56 -8.20 -5.52 9.98
N ALA A 57 -9.39 -5.82 9.45
CA ALA A 57 -10.35 -4.80 9.02
C ALA A 57 -10.73 -3.87 10.18
N ALA A 58 -11.01 -4.42 11.37
CA ALA A 58 -11.36 -3.66 12.56
C ALA A 58 -10.24 -2.69 12.94
N GLY A 59 -8.98 -3.13 12.91
CA GLY A 59 -7.81 -2.28 13.13
C GLY A 59 -7.76 -1.09 12.16
N PHE A 60 -7.76 -1.37 10.85
CA PHE A 60 -7.68 -0.31 9.82
C PHE A 60 -8.88 0.65 9.84
N LEU A 61 -10.10 0.12 9.96
CA LEU A 61 -11.32 0.94 10.04
C LEU A 61 -11.30 1.85 11.26
N THR A 62 -10.84 1.34 12.41
CA THR A 62 -10.72 2.12 13.64
C THR A 62 -9.64 3.19 13.52
N ALA A 63 -8.49 2.89 12.90
CA ALA A 63 -7.45 3.87 12.59
C ALA A 63 -7.99 5.03 11.74
N ILE A 64 -8.70 4.71 10.65
CA ILE A 64 -9.31 5.71 9.75
C ILE A 64 -10.40 6.52 10.48
N ALA A 65 -11.25 5.85 11.27
CA ALA A 65 -12.31 6.50 12.03
C ALA A 65 -11.76 7.44 13.12
N PHE A 66 -10.69 7.03 13.81
CA PHE A 66 -10.00 7.86 14.79
C PHE A 66 -9.41 9.11 14.14
N PHE A 67 -8.74 8.95 12.99
CA PHE A 67 -8.22 10.10 12.26
C PHE A 67 -9.34 11.05 11.80
N ASP A 68 -10.45 10.52 11.29
CA ASP A 68 -11.63 11.33 10.94
C ASP A 68 -12.18 12.10 12.14
N PHE A 69 -12.44 11.40 13.25
CA PHE A 69 -13.10 11.97 14.42
C PHE A 69 -12.23 12.95 15.21
N PHE A 70 -10.95 12.65 15.40
CA PHE A 70 -10.06 13.46 16.24
C PHE A 70 -9.28 14.53 15.46
N ILE A 71 -9.07 14.36 14.15
CA ILE A 71 -8.28 15.29 13.34
C ILE A 71 -9.14 15.99 12.29
N VAL A 72 -9.83 15.25 11.42
CA VAL A 72 -10.47 15.84 10.23
C VAL A 72 -11.69 16.68 10.59
N ARG A 73 -12.63 16.11 11.36
CA ARG A 73 -13.87 16.82 11.73
C ARG A 73 -13.60 18.06 12.58
N PRO A 74 -12.74 18.02 13.62
CA PRO A 74 -12.46 19.20 14.43
C PRO A 74 -11.73 20.29 13.63
N SER A 75 -10.84 19.92 12.70
CA SER A 75 -10.06 20.90 11.94
C SER A 75 -10.78 21.47 10.71
N THR A 76 -11.78 20.77 10.15
CA THR A 76 -12.41 21.16 8.88
C THR A 76 -13.93 21.31 8.92
N GLY A 77 -14.59 20.87 9.99
CA GLY A 77 -16.06 20.81 10.08
C GLY A 77 -16.71 19.80 9.12
N LYS A 78 -15.92 19.02 8.37
CA LYS A 78 -16.38 18.05 7.36
C LYS A 78 -15.91 16.64 7.71
N LYS A 79 -16.65 15.63 7.24
CA LYS A 79 -16.24 14.23 7.33
C LYS A 79 -15.11 13.94 6.34
N LEU A 80 -14.21 13.03 6.72
CA LEU A 80 -13.20 12.47 5.84
C LEU A 80 -13.87 11.88 4.59
N ASN A 81 -13.41 12.33 3.43
CA ASN A 81 -13.97 11.93 2.15
C ASN A 81 -12.90 12.01 1.07
N PHE A 82 -13.02 11.12 0.08
CA PHE A 82 -12.06 10.99 -1.02
C PHE A 82 -12.77 10.83 -2.35
N ASN A 83 -12.03 11.13 -3.41
CA ASN A 83 -12.49 10.90 -4.77
C ASN A 83 -12.15 9.46 -5.18
N PHE A 84 -13.18 8.70 -5.56
CA PHE A 84 -13.06 7.33 -6.10
C PHE A 84 -13.53 7.25 -7.55
N SER A 85 -13.72 8.38 -8.23
CA SER A 85 -14.18 8.39 -9.61
C SER A 85 -13.18 7.67 -10.52
N PRO A 86 -13.67 6.88 -11.50
CA PRO A 86 -12.84 6.34 -12.56
C PRO A 86 -12.31 7.47 -13.45
N THR A 87 -11.36 7.13 -14.30
CA THR A 87 -10.81 8.06 -15.31
C THR A 87 -10.99 7.49 -16.72
N ASN A 88 -10.46 8.16 -17.73
CA ASN A 88 -10.52 7.67 -19.11
C ASN A 88 -9.76 6.34 -19.23
N PHE A 89 -10.28 5.41 -20.05
CA PHE A 89 -9.66 4.10 -20.28
C PHE A 89 -8.17 4.20 -20.68
N SER A 90 -7.81 5.20 -21.49
CA SER A 90 -6.43 5.47 -21.88
C SER A 90 -5.50 5.81 -20.71
N THR A 91 -6.00 6.17 -19.52
CA THR A 91 -5.17 6.32 -18.32
C THR A 91 -4.78 4.96 -17.77
N TYR A 92 -5.70 4.00 -17.76
CA TYR A 92 -5.44 2.62 -17.33
C TYR A 92 -4.37 1.95 -18.20
N LEU A 93 -4.44 2.15 -19.52
CA LEU A 93 -3.43 1.69 -20.48
C LEU A 93 -2.03 2.29 -20.26
N LEU A 94 -1.92 3.39 -19.52
CA LEU A 94 -0.63 4.01 -19.19
C LEU A 94 -0.12 3.57 -17.83
N ILE A 95 -0.99 3.57 -16.82
CA ILE A 95 -0.56 3.37 -15.43
C ILE A 95 -0.24 1.90 -15.10
N PHE A 96 -0.93 0.93 -15.71
CA PHE A 96 -0.69 -0.49 -15.45
C PHE A 96 0.67 -0.96 -16.00
N PRO A 97 1.02 -0.68 -17.28
CA PRO A 97 2.36 -0.97 -17.77
C PRO A 97 3.45 -0.18 -17.02
N MET A 98 3.19 1.07 -16.64
CA MET A 98 4.12 1.84 -15.80
C MET A 98 4.36 1.12 -14.45
N MET A 99 3.30 0.63 -13.80
CA MET A 99 3.42 -0.15 -12.57
C MET A 99 4.22 -1.44 -12.80
N MET A 100 3.91 -2.20 -13.86
CA MET A 100 4.64 -3.41 -14.24
C MET A 100 6.14 -3.13 -14.44
N GLY A 101 6.49 -2.05 -15.15
CA GLY A 101 7.88 -1.64 -15.33
C GLY A 101 8.58 -1.37 -13.99
N MET A 102 7.91 -0.70 -13.05
CA MET A 102 8.46 -0.48 -11.71
C MET A 102 8.57 -1.77 -10.90
N MET A 103 7.65 -2.72 -11.04
CA MET A 103 7.74 -4.03 -10.38
C MET A 103 9.01 -4.78 -10.81
N LEU A 104 9.32 -4.79 -12.10
CA LEU A 104 10.54 -5.44 -12.62
C LEU A 104 11.82 -4.74 -12.16
N ILE A 105 11.82 -3.40 -12.10
CA ILE A 105 12.95 -2.64 -11.54
C ILE A 105 13.10 -2.94 -10.04
N SER A 106 11.99 -2.98 -9.31
CA SER A 106 11.96 -3.24 -7.88
C SER A 106 12.51 -4.62 -7.54
N GLU A 107 12.16 -5.65 -8.31
CA GLU A 107 12.69 -7.01 -8.12
C GLU A 107 14.23 -7.00 -8.15
N PHE A 108 14.81 -6.40 -9.19
CA PHE A 108 16.27 -6.32 -9.32
C PHE A 108 16.91 -5.58 -8.15
N ILE A 109 16.33 -4.47 -7.69
CA ILE A 109 16.91 -3.72 -6.57
C ILE A 109 16.79 -4.54 -5.27
N THR A 110 15.69 -5.25 -5.07
CA THR A 110 15.51 -6.15 -3.92
C THR A 110 16.47 -7.33 -3.97
N SER A 111 16.81 -7.89 -5.15
CA SER A 111 17.75 -9.01 -5.28
C SER A 111 19.18 -8.65 -4.83
N LEU A 112 19.52 -7.35 -4.80
CA LEU A 112 20.80 -6.86 -4.25
C LEU A 112 20.90 -7.00 -2.73
N ILE A 113 19.78 -7.21 -2.02
CA ILE A 113 19.77 -7.43 -0.57
C ILE A 113 20.11 -8.90 -0.31
N PRO A 114 21.26 -9.22 0.33
CA PRO A 114 21.67 -10.60 0.54
C PRO A 114 20.63 -11.39 1.33
N THR A 115 20.34 -12.62 0.93
CA THR A 115 19.49 -13.56 1.68
C THR A 115 20.30 -14.55 2.51
N THR A 116 21.63 -14.45 2.48
CA THR A 116 22.57 -15.35 3.17
C THR A 116 23.56 -14.55 4.03
N GLY A 117 24.31 -15.25 4.87
CA GLY A 117 25.38 -14.67 5.70
C GLY A 117 25.00 -14.51 7.18
N PRO A 118 25.97 -14.14 8.03
CA PRO A 118 25.82 -14.19 9.50
C PRO A 118 24.80 -13.18 10.05
N PHE A 119 24.60 -12.07 9.35
CA PHE A 119 23.59 -11.07 9.65
C PHE A 119 22.33 -11.33 8.80
N TRP A 120 22.39 -11.03 7.50
CA TRP A 120 21.23 -11.10 6.61
C TRP A 120 20.57 -12.48 6.50
N GLY A 121 21.34 -13.56 6.48
CA GLY A 121 20.79 -14.92 6.44
C GLY A 121 19.92 -15.26 7.64
N LYS A 122 20.33 -14.84 8.85
CA LYS A 122 19.52 -15.06 10.07
C LYS A 122 18.21 -14.27 10.03
N TYR A 123 18.24 -13.03 9.55
CA TYR A 123 17.02 -12.24 9.39
C TYR A 123 16.12 -12.84 8.33
N TYR A 124 16.68 -13.26 7.19
CA TYR A 124 15.92 -13.87 6.11
C TYR A 124 15.20 -15.14 6.59
N GLU A 125 15.92 -16.06 7.22
CA GLU A 125 15.33 -17.28 7.79
C GLU A 125 14.24 -16.98 8.83
N PHE A 126 14.43 -15.97 9.68
CA PHE A 126 13.42 -15.54 10.64
C PHE A 126 12.13 -15.08 9.96
N PHE A 127 12.25 -14.20 8.95
CA PHE A 127 11.08 -13.71 8.20
C PHE A 127 10.43 -14.80 7.36
N SER A 128 11.20 -15.67 6.69
CA SER A 128 10.66 -16.79 5.92
C SER A 128 9.84 -17.74 6.81
N LYS A 129 10.35 -18.09 8.00
CA LYS A 129 9.60 -18.92 8.96
C LYS A 129 8.33 -18.24 9.48
N LEU A 130 8.39 -16.93 9.74
CA LEU A 130 7.20 -16.18 10.15
C LEU A 130 6.14 -16.19 9.06
N MET A 131 6.53 -16.01 7.80
CA MET A 131 5.61 -16.03 6.66
C MET A 131 5.06 -17.44 6.38
N GLU A 132 5.87 -18.48 6.54
CA GLU A 132 5.44 -19.88 6.42
C GLU A 132 4.38 -20.25 7.47
N GLN A 133 4.49 -19.71 8.70
CA GLN A 133 3.48 -19.90 9.74
C GLN A 133 2.16 -19.14 9.47
N LEU A 134 2.20 -18.14 8.60
CA LEU A 134 1.06 -17.32 8.20
C LEU A 134 0.44 -17.82 6.89
N THR A 135 0.69 -19.06 6.45
CA THR A 135 0.02 -19.63 5.27
C THR A 135 -1.49 -19.65 5.45
N PHE A 136 -2.16 -18.78 4.71
CA PHE A 136 -3.61 -18.72 4.60
C PHE A 136 -4.10 -19.64 3.49
N GLU A 137 -5.37 -20.03 3.58
CA GLU A 137 -6.11 -20.52 2.43
C GLU A 137 -5.94 -19.55 1.26
N PRO A 138 -5.60 -20.01 0.04
CA PRO A 138 -5.26 -19.15 -1.09
C PRO A 138 -6.30 -18.06 -1.40
N VAL A 139 -7.58 -18.38 -1.20
CA VAL A 139 -8.69 -17.44 -1.38
C VAL A 139 -8.66 -16.32 -0.35
N ILE A 140 -8.42 -16.64 0.93
CA ILE A 140 -8.34 -15.67 2.01
C ILE A 140 -7.12 -14.78 1.83
N MET A 141 -5.98 -15.38 1.46
CA MET A 141 -4.77 -14.64 1.12
C MET A 141 -5.05 -13.60 0.03
N ILE A 142 -5.68 -14.00 -1.08
CA ILE A 142 -6.01 -13.09 -2.20
C ILE A 142 -6.94 -11.97 -1.73
N ILE A 143 -8.00 -12.27 -0.97
CA ILE A 143 -8.91 -11.23 -0.48
C ILE A 143 -8.17 -10.22 0.40
N MET A 144 -7.33 -10.72 1.32
CA MET A 144 -6.59 -9.86 2.24
C MET A 144 -5.54 -9.01 1.52
N THR A 145 -4.74 -9.60 0.63
CA THR A 145 -3.60 -8.91 0.00
C THR A 145 -3.99 -8.15 -1.26
N VAL A 146 -4.93 -8.64 -2.08
CA VAL A 146 -5.27 -8.04 -3.39
C VAL A 146 -6.39 -7.01 -3.26
N ILE A 147 -7.25 -7.12 -2.25
CA ILE A 147 -8.43 -6.26 -2.09
C ILE A 147 -8.31 -5.41 -0.82
N MET A 148 -8.25 -6.03 0.35
CA MET A 148 -8.36 -5.31 1.61
C MET A 148 -7.15 -4.42 1.90
N ALA A 149 -5.93 -4.96 1.77
CA ALA A 149 -4.72 -4.19 1.99
C ALA A 149 -4.65 -2.96 1.06
N PRO A 150 -4.82 -3.06 -0.28
CA PRO A 150 -4.89 -1.90 -1.15
C PRO A 150 -5.95 -0.87 -0.75
N ILE A 151 -7.15 -1.30 -0.35
CA ILE A 151 -8.20 -0.34 0.06
C ILE A 151 -7.76 0.44 1.30
N PHE A 152 -7.34 -0.24 2.36
CA PHE A 152 -7.01 0.42 3.63
C PHE A 152 -5.71 1.21 3.55
N GLU A 153 -4.69 0.63 2.95
CA GLU A 153 -3.37 1.24 2.85
C GLU A 153 -3.41 2.45 1.93
N GLU A 154 -4.09 2.41 0.77
CA GLU A 154 -4.19 3.60 -0.07
C GLU A 154 -4.98 4.74 0.59
N ILE A 155 -6.01 4.43 1.39
CA ILE A 155 -6.72 5.45 2.18
C ILE A 155 -5.74 6.11 3.16
N ILE A 156 -4.93 5.34 3.88
CA ILE A 156 -4.00 5.87 4.88
C ILE A 156 -2.84 6.61 4.22
N PHE A 157 -2.09 5.97 3.33
CA PHE A 157 -0.85 6.53 2.81
C PHE A 157 -1.11 7.64 1.78
N ARG A 158 -2.08 7.48 0.89
CA ARG A 158 -2.33 8.44 -0.21
C ARG A 158 -3.41 9.43 0.21
N GLY A 159 -4.51 8.90 0.74
CA GLY A 159 -5.66 9.68 1.18
C GLY A 159 -5.36 10.56 2.40
N ILE A 160 -4.68 10.03 3.42
CA ILE A 160 -4.45 10.73 4.69
C ILE A 160 -3.05 11.36 4.73
N ILE A 161 -1.99 10.56 4.66
CA ILE A 161 -0.60 11.02 4.89
C ILE A 161 -0.14 11.94 3.76
N GLN A 162 -0.09 11.44 2.52
CA GLN A 162 0.40 12.21 1.37
C GLN A 162 -0.44 13.47 1.16
N LYS A 163 -1.78 13.35 1.11
CA LYS A 163 -2.68 14.50 0.94
C LYS A 163 -2.53 15.51 2.08
N GLY A 164 -2.44 15.05 3.32
CA GLY A 164 -2.30 15.92 4.48
C GLY A 164 -0.94 16.64 4.52
N LEU A 165 0.14 16.01 4.06
CA LEU A 165 1.45 16.65 3.88
C LEU A 165 1.40 17.74 2.79
N ILE A 166 0.77 17.45 1.65
CA ILE A 166 0.58 18.44 0.58
C ILE A 166 -0.26 19.62 1.07
N ASN A 167 -1.35 19.36 1.79
CA ASN A 167 -2.20 20.42 2.36
C ASN A 167 -1.46 21.28 3.40
N LYS A 168 -0.43 20.72 4.05
CA LYS A 168 0.45 21.44 4.98
C LYS A 168 1.51 22.31 4.25
N GLY A 169 1.57 22.25 2.91
CA GLY A 169 2.52 23.01 2.11
C GLY A 169 3.83 22.26 1.81
N VAL A 170 3.92 20.96 2.07
CA VAL A 170 5.06 20.15 1.64
C VAL A 170 5.02 20.00 0.11
N ASP A 171 6.15 20.22 -0.55
CA ASP A 171 6.29 19.99 -2.00
C ASP A 171 5.74 18.60 -2.38
N PRO A 172 4.93 18.48 -3.46
CA PRO A 172 4.31 17.23 -3.84
C PRO A 172 5.27 16.06 -4.05
N ARG A 173 6.48 16.29 -4.59
CA ARG A 173 7.46 15.20 -4.80
C ARG A 173 7.98 14.70 -3.45
N ARG A 174 8.27 15.63 -2.53
CA ARG A 174 8.67 15.28 -1.15
C ARG A 174 7.56 14.57 -0.39
N ALA A 175 6.31 15.02 -0.52
CA ALA A 175 5.17 14.38 0.13
C ALA A 175 4.93 12.94 -0.39
N ILE A 176 5.07 12.72 -1.69
CA ILE A 176 5.04 11.37 -2.29
C ILE A 176 6.15 10.50 -1.70
N PHE A 177 7.39 11.01 -1.70
CA PHE A 177 8.54 10.26 -1.20
C PHE A 177 8.38 9.90 0.28
N TYR A 178 8.03 10.86 1.15
CA TYR A 178 7.84 10.60 2.57
C TYR A 178 6.72 9.60 2.84
N ALA A 179 5.57 9.74 2.17
CA ALA A 179 4.49 8.77 2.31
C ALA A 179 4.91 7.36 1.85
N SER A 180 5.73 7.26 0.79
CA SER A 180 6.24 5.99 0.27
C SER A 180 7.29 5.36 1.19
N VAL A 181 8.14 6.16 1.83
CA VAL A 181 9.08 5.68 2.86
C VAL A 181 8.34 5.15 4.07
N ILE A 182 7.35 5.89 4.59
CA ILE A 182 6.53 5.42 5.72
C ILE A 182 5.78 4.13 5.32
N PHE A 183 5.25 4.07 4.10
CA PHE A 183 4.61 2.86 3.55
C PHE A 183 5.57 1.67 3.52
N GLY A 184 6.82 1.84 3.08
CA GLY A 184 7.82 0.78 3.17
C GLY A 184 8.14 0.37 4.61
N LEU A 185 8.32 1.34 5.51
CA LEU A 185 8.72 1.09 6.90
C LEU A 185 7.71 0.26 7.68
N VAL A 186 6.40 0.44 7.46
CA VAL A 186 5.38 -0.30 8.21
C VAL A 186 5.38 -1.81 7.93
N HIS A 187 6.01 -2.25 6.85
CA HIS A 187 6.14 -3.68 6.54
C HIS A 187 7.19 -4.38 7.41
N LEU A 188 8.12 -3.63 8.03
CA LEU A 188 9.18 -4.15 8.90
C LEU A 188 10.03 -5.29 8.30
N ASN A 189 10.00 -5.44 6.97
CA ASN A 189 10.72 -6.45 6.22
C ASN A 189 11.67 -5.75 5.23
N PRO A 190 13.00 -5.91 5.35
CA PRO A 190 13.97 -5.26 4.47
C PRO A 190 13.80 -5.56 2.98
N TRP A 191 13.45 -6.80 2.60
CA TRP A 191 13.25 -7.20 1.21
C TRP A 191 11.96 -6.59 0.62
N GLN A 192 10.95 -6.41 1.45
CA GLN A 192 9.71 -5.73 1.06
C GLN A 192 9.83 -4.20 1.09
N PHE A 193 10.67 -3.65 1.98
CA PHE A 193 10.83 -2.22 2.20
C PHE A 193 11.17 -1.49 0.89
N VAL A 194 12.23 -1.92 0.21
CA VAL A 194 12.72 -1.23 -0.98
C VAL A 194 11.66 -1.23 -2.09
N GLY A 195 11.03 -2.38 -2.34
CA GLY A 195 9.98 -2.46 -3.32
C GLY A 195 8.73 -1.66 -2.97
N ALA A 196 8.31 -1.68 -1.71
CA ALA A 196 7.20 -0.88 -1.22
C ALA A 196 7.47 0.62 -1.40
N VAL A 197 8.69 1.11 -1.17
CA VAL A 197 9.05 2.52 -1.41
C VAL A 197 8.95 2.87 -2.90
N LEU A 198 9.52 2.04 -3.78
CA LEU A 198 9.55 2.28 -5.22
C LEU A 198 8.16 2.27 -5.85
N LEU A 199 7.39 1.20 -5.59
CA LEU A 199 6.00 1.09 -6.00
C LEU A 199 5.16 2.20 -5.36
N GLY A 200 5.45 2.53 -4.10
CA GLY A 200 4.75 3.57 -3.38
C GLY A 200 4.88 4.94 -4.03
N CYS A 201 6.04 5.24 -4.62
CA CYS A 201 6.27 6.47 -5.38
C CYS A 201 5.40 6.52 -6.64
N VAL A 202 5.22 5.38 -7.33
CA VAL A 202 4.34 5.28 -8.51
C VAL A 202 2.88 5.51 -8.10
N LEU A 203 2.41 4.83 -7.05
CA LEU A 203 1.06 5.00 -6.51
C LEU A 203 0.80 6.46 -6.10
N GLY A 204 1.76 7.08 -5.40
CA GLY A 204 1.66 8.47 -4.97
C GLY A 204 1.68 9.47 -6.13
N LEU A 205 2.47 9.21 -7.18
CA LEU A 205 2.46 10.00 -8.41
C LEU A 205 1.11 9.91 -9.13
N VAL A 206 0.58 8.69 -9.29
CA VAL A 206 -0.72 8.47 -9.94
C VAL A 206 -1.83 9.16 -9.16
N TYR A 207 -1.85 9.04 -7.84
CA TYR A 207 -2.79 9.77 -6.99
C TYR A 207 -2.66 11.29 -7.15
N TYR A 208 -1.42 11.80 -7.13
CA TYR A 208 -1.18 13.25 -7.23
C TYR A 208 -1.66 13.83 -8.56
N LYS A 209 -1.48 13.11 -9.68
CA LYS A 209 -1.87 13.57 -11.02
C LYS A 209 -3.35 13.37 -11.32
N THR A 210 -3.95 12.28 -10.85
CA THR A 210 -5.34 11.92 -11.20
C THR A 210 -6.36 12.36 -10.15
N LYS A 211 -5.91 12.67 -8.92
CA LYS A 211 -6.76 13.07 -7.79
C LYS A 211 -7.84 12.03 -7.45
N SER A 212 -7.67 10.76 -7.82
CA SER A 212 -8.58 9.66 -7.51
C SER A 212 -7.83 8.56 -6.76
N LEU A 213 -8.39 8.09 -5.65
CA LEU A 213 -7.86 6.96 -4.87
C LEU A 213 -8.15 5.61 -5.52
N LEU A 214 -9.15 5.53 -6.41
CA LEU A 214 -9.47 4.27 -7.09
C LEU A 214 -8.27 3.76 -7.90
N LEU A 215 -7.54 4.66 -8.57
CA LEU A 215 -6.42 4.29 -9.44
C LEU A 215 -5.25 3.65 -8.68
N PRO A 216 -4.68 4.27 -7.63
CA PRO A 216 -3.63 3.61 -6.86
C PRO A 216 -4.14 2.34 -6.15
N MET A 217 -5.41 2.25 -5.73
CA MET A 217 -5.97 1.00 -5.18
C MET A 217 -5.92 -0.14 -6.20
N LEU A 218 -6.32 0.12 -7.44
CA LEU A 218 -6.28 -0.88 -8.51
C LEU A 218 -4.86 -1.26 -8.89
N LEU A 219 -3.91 -0.31 -8.91
CA LEU A 219 -2.50 -0.60 -9.19
C LEU A 219 -1.84 -1.40 -8.08
N HIS A 220 -2.15 -1.08 -6.83
CA HIS A 220 -1.64 -1.82 -5.68
C HIS A 220 -2.23 -3.23 -5.64
N GLY A 221 -3.54 -3.39 -5.85
CA GLY A 221 -4.17 -4.70 -6.04
C GLY A 221 -3.55 -5.47 -7.21
N PHE A 222 -3.28 -4.82 -8.34
CA PHE A 222 -2.59 -5.45 -9.48
C PHE A 222 -1.20 -5.98 -9.10
N ASN A 223 -0.39 -5.18 -8.39
CA ASN A 223 0.90 -5.63 -7.89
C ASN A 223 0.77 -6.89 -7.02
N ASN A 224 -0.13 -6.84 -6.04
CA ASN A 224 -0.30 -7.93 -5.08
C ASN A 224 -0.86 -9.18 -5.77
N LEU A 225 -1.72 -9.01 -6.77
CA LEU A 225 -2.26 -10.09 -7.57
C LEU A 225 -1.15 -10.75 -8.40
N CYS A 226 -0.34 -9.96 -9.11
CA CYS A 226 0.79 -10.47 -9.88
C CYS A 226 1.78 -11.24 -9.01
N SER A 227 2.18 -10.68 -7.85
CA SER A 227 3.05 -11.37 -6.90
C SER A 227 2.42 -12.67 -6.37
N SER A 228 1.13 -12.65 -6.00
CA SER A 228 0.44 -13.85 -5.50
C SER A 228 0.33 -14.95 -6.57
N LEU A 229 0.03 -14.58 -7.82
CA LEU A 229 -0.02 -15.54 -8.94
C LEU A 229 1.36 -16.08 -9.25
N LEU A 230 2.41 -15.24 -9.22
CA LEU A 230 3.79 -15.66 -9.45
C LEU A 230 4.19 -16.75 -8.45
N ILE A 231 3.98 -16.52 -7.15
CA ILE A 231 4.28 -17.48 -6.09
C ILE A 231 3.45 -18.76 -6.28
N THR A 232 2.14 -18.63 -6.52
CA THR A 232 1.22 -19.77 -6.60
C THR A 232 1.55 -20.70 -7.77
N TYR A 233 1.87 -20.15 -8.95
CA TYR A 233 2.06 -20.95 -10.16
C TYR A 233 3.51 -21.32 -10.45
N THR A 234 4.47 -20.52 -10.00
CA THR A 234 5.89 -20.74 -10.31
C THR A 234 6.70 -21.20 -9.11
N LYS A 235 6.15 -21.08 -7.89
CA LYS A 235 6.87 -21.30 -6.62
C LYS A 235 8.11 -20.43 -6.45
N SER A 236 8.22 -19.34 -7.22
CA SER A 236 9.25 -18.32 -7.09
C SER A 236 8.61 -16.96 -6.84
N GLU A 237 9.35 -16.10 -6.15
CA GLU A 237 9.03 -14.68 -5.96
C GLU A 237 9.66 -13.80 -7.07
N SER A 238 10.47 -14.39 -7.95
CA SER A 238 11.23 -13.72 -9.01
C SER A 238 10.63 -13.94 -10.40
N PHE A 239 10.44 -12.86 -11.16
CA PHE A 239 10.08 -12.96 -12.57
C PHE A 239 11.25 -13.51 -13.38
N ALA A 240 12.50 -13.21 -13.01
CA ALA A 240 13.68 -13.76 -13.69
C ALA A 240 13.70 -15.29 -13.64
N ASP A 241 13.44 -15.87 -12.46
CA ASP A 241 13.32 -17.32 -12.28
C ASP A 241 12.13 -17.91 -13.06
N ALA A 242 10.96 -17.28 -12.96
CA ALA A 242 9.75 -17.73 -13.63
C ALA A 242 9.91 -17.79 -15.15
N PHE A 243 10.58 -16.80 -15.73
CA PHE A 243 10.87 -16.72 -17.16
C PHE A 243 12.19 -17.40 -17.56
N LYS A 244 12.93 -17.98 -16.59
CA LYS A 244 14.24 -18.61 -16.79
C LYS A 244 15.21 -17.70 -17.56
N THR A 245 15.26 -16.43 -17.18
CA THR A 245 16.12 -15.42 -17.82
C THR A 245 16.99 -14.71 -16.78
N SER A 246 17.91 -13.86 -17.24
CA SER A 246 18.77 -13.08 -16.35
C SER A 246 18.00 -11.91 -15.71
N GLU A 247 18.27 -11.64 -14.43
CA GLU A 247 17.76 -10.46 -13.71
C GLU A 247 18.10 -9.14 -14.45
N TRP A 248 19.24 -9.08 -15.14
CA TRP A 248 19.64 -7.92 -15.94
C TRP A 248 18.72 -7.69 -17.15
N VAL A 249 18.20 -8.77 -17.75
CA VAL A 249 17.23 -8.68 -18.85
C VAL A 249 15.89 -8.18 -18.32
N ILE A 250 15.47 -8.68 -17.15
CA ILE A 250 14.26 -8.20 -16.46
C ILE A 250 14.38 -6.72 -16.10
N LEU A 251 15.52 -6.29 -15.56
CA LEU A 251 15.81 -4.88 -15.26
C LEU A 251 15.74 -4.02 -16.52
N ALA A 252 16.39 -4.43 -17.61
CA ALA A 252 16.39 -3.68 -18.86
C ALA A 252 14.97 -3.51 -19.41
N ALA A 253 14.17 -4.59 -19.41
CA ALA A 253 12.76 -4.53 -19.78
C ALA A 253 11.96 -3.59 -18.87
N GLY A 254 12.16 -3.68 -17.56
CA GLY A 254 11.54 -2.82 -16.56
C GLY A 254 11.84 -1.33 -16.80
N ILE A 255 13.10 -0.97 -17.03
CA ILE A 255 13.54 0.41 -17.32
C ILE A 255 12.88 0.93 -18.59
N VAL A 256 12.86 0.14 -19.67
CA VAL A 256 12.25 0.55 -20.95
C VAL A 256 10.75 0.78 -20.79
N ILE A 257 10.04 -0.18 -20.19
CA ILE A 257 8.59 -0.09 -19.97
C ILE A 257 8.28 1.10 -19.04
N PHE A 258 8.93 1.18 -17.88
CA PHE A 258 8.68 2.26 -16.92
C PHE A 258 8.93 3.63 -17.55
N SER A 259 10.08 3.83 -18.20
CA SER A 259 10.46 5.13 -18.76
C SER A 259 9.50 5.59 -19.86
N LEU A 260 9.11 4.68 -20.77
CA LEU A 260 8.16 4.97 -21.84
C LEU A 260 6.80 5.38 -21.27
N PHE A 261 6.22 4.55 -20.40
CA PHE A 261 4.87 4.80 -19.89
C PHE A 261 4.83 5.95 -18.88
N TYR A 262 5.89 6.17 -18.10
CA TYR A 262 6.07 7.35 -17.27
C TYR A 262 6.09 8.63 -18.11
N TYR A 263 6.85 8.65 -19.21
CA TYR A 263 6.89 9.79 -20.12
C TYR A 263 5.52 10.07 -20.74
N LEU A 264 4.84 9.03 -21.25
CA LEU A 264 3.50 9.17 -21.84
C LEU A 264 2.46 9.64 -20.81
N PHE A 265 2.50 9.09 -19.60
CA PHE A 265 1.61 9.48 -18.51
C PHE A 265 1.83 10.94 -18.08
N THR A 266 3.09 11.36 -17.89
CA THR A 266 3.41 12.73 -17.51
C THR A 266 3.12 13.74 -18.62
N LYS A 267 3.29 13.37 -19.89
CA LYS A 267 2.88 14.18 -21.05
C LYS A 267 1.38 14.37 -21.12
N LYS A 268 0.58 13.34 -20.81
CA LYS A 268 -0.89 13.43 -20.75
C LYS A 268 -1.35 14.32 -19.58
N TYR A 269 -0.75 14.14 -18.41
CA TYR A 269 -1.06 14.89 -17.19
C TYR A 269 -0.03 16.00 -16.94
N LYS A 270 0.17 16.87 -17.94
CA LYS A 270 0.95 18.10 -17.75
C LYS A 270 0.30 18.87 -16.60
N VAL A 271 1.09 19.15 -15.57
CA VAL A 271 0.66 20.06 -14.51
C VAL A 271 0.70 21.43 -15.14
N HIS A 272 -0.46 21.92 -15.56
CA HIS A 272 -0.62 23.36 -15.73
C HIS A 272 -0.49 23.93 -14.33
N TYR A 273 0.63 24.62 -14.07
CA TYR A 273 0.75 25.52 -12.94
C TYR A 273 -0.24 26.67 -13.18
N ALA A 274 -1.53 26.40 -13.05
CA ALA A 274 -2.48 27.45 -12.75
C ALA A 274 -2.16 27.83 -11.31
N GLU A 275 -1.55 29.00 -11.19
CA GLU A 275 -1.20 29.68 -9.96
C GLU A 275 -2.33 29.51 -8.92
N ILE A 276 -1.94 29.04 -7.73
CA ILE A 276 -2.79 28.99 -6.52
C ILE A 276 -2.71 30.34 -5.83
#